data_AF-A0A8W8LVJ8-F1
#
_entry.id   AF-A0A8W8LVJ8-F1
#
_cell.length_a   1.000
_cell.length_b   1.000
_cell.length_c   1.000
_cell.angle_alpha   90.00
_cell.angle_beta   90.00
_cell.angle_gamma   90.00
#
_symmetry.space_group_name_H-M   'P 1'
#
loop_
_entity.id
_entity.type
_entity.pdbx_description
1 polymer ?
#
loop_
_entity_poly.entity_id
_entity_poly.type
_entity_poly.pdbx_seq_one_letter_code
_entity_poly.pdbx_strand_id
1 'polypeptide(L)'
;MKALAKERLEARKRKLQKKKEEVSEEVRLRSEDDLEQLEDMAQTQDLSSVQTAILEALDQRQTEERNVLMDIIQTARNSGAIIREAKQMTSQDLKTQLLKLEKDERTWKQVSMQAALHTDEGNLSKSEKDVMFKEVAQRRSEHQAILTEAMVYKLQLEEQSHRAQNPKMSDEESLEDLSVVLLADLQEKQATESATVQNLMQDMEEKELQEVKRVQRIAKREGWFDALTGMLFQLSGSDPTGEEAGLEILDKTMANMEEDWKKEKDMLIAEAKSENASEEELQSALKQLEHEQELKRKASLTAFCPSQLLL
;
A
#
# COMPACT_ATOMS: atom_id res chain seq x y z
N MET A 1 36.85 -10.54 -19.25
CA MET A 1 35.88 -10.72 -20.36
C MET A 1 34.79 -11.77 -20.07
N LYS A 2 35.10 -13.00 -19.65
CA LYS A 2 34.07 -14.04 -19.36
C LYS A 2 33.10 -13.69 -18.20
N ALA A 3 33.58 -13.04 -17.14
CA ALA A 3 32.73 -12.62 -16.00
C ALA A 3 31.67 -11.57 -16.41
N LEU A 4 32.08 -10.57 -17.18
CA LEU A 4 31.22 -9.48 -17.66
C LEU A 4 30.13 -9.97 -18.64
N ALA A 5 30.43 -11.00 -19.44
CA ALA A 5 29.45 -11.65 -20.31
C ALA A 5 28.43 -12.48 -19.51
N LYS A 6 28.86 -13.17 -18.45
CA LYS A 6 27.98 -13.93 -17.55
C LYS A 6 27.04 -13.00 -16.78
N GLU A 7 27.56 -11.90 -16.25
CA GLU A 7 26.80 -10.87 -15.53
C GLU A 7 25.73 -10.21 -16.43
N ARG A 8 26.08 -9.85 -17.67
CA ARG A 8 25.12 -9.32 -18.66
C ARG A 8 24.02 -10.32 -19.02
N LEU A 9 24.36 -11.61 -19.12
CA LEU A 9 23.40 -12.67 -19.41
C LEU A 9 22.43 -12.88 -18.24
N GLU A 10 22.93 -12.89 -17.01
CA GLU A 10 22.12 -12.99 -15.79
C GLU A 10 21.21 -11.78 -15.63
N ALA A 11 21.72 -10.56 -15.87
CA ALA A 11 20.90 -9.33 -15.86
C ALA A 11 19.78 -9.38 -16.91
N ARG A 12 20.06 -9.88 -18.13
CA ARG A 12 19.04 -10.05 -19.17
C ARG A 12 17.98 -11.09 -18.78
N LYS A 13 18.38 -12.20 -18.15
CA LYS A 13 17.45 -13.22 -17.64
C LYS A 13 16.54 -12.65 -16.55
N ARG A 14 17.09 -11.90 -15.59
CA ARG A 14 16.30 -11.23 -14.54
C ARG A 14 15.29 -10.24 -15.13
N LYS A 15 15.69 -9.43 -16.11
CA LYS A 15 14.77 -8.50 -16.80
C LYS A 15 13.63 -9.23 -17.53
N LEU A 16 13.94 -10.35 -18.20
CA LEU A 16 12.91 -11.14 -18.89
C LEU A 16 11.94 -11.80 -17.90
N GLN A 17 12.46 -12.30 -16.77
CA GLN A 17 11.65 -12.89 -15.71
C GLN A 17 10.72 -11.85 -15.08
N LYS A 18 11.27 -10.69 -14.70
CA LYS A 18 10.49 -9.57 -14.17
C LYS A 18 9.36 -9.15 -15.11
N LYS A 19 9.68 -8.98 -16.40
CA LYS A 19 8.68 -8.64 -17.42
C LYS A 19 7.60 -9.71 -17.57
N LYS A 20 7.95 -10.99 -17.41
CA LYS A 20 6.98 -12.08 -17.48
C LYS A 20 6.06 -12.07 -16.25
N GLU A 21 6.60 -11.78 -15.07
CA GLU A 21 5.83 -11.61 -13.84
C GLU A 21 4.90 -10.40 -13.95
N GLU A 22 5.38 -9.25 -14.42
CA GLU A 22 4.56 -8.04 -14.68
C GLU A 22 3.41 -8.34 -15.65
N VAL A 23 3.64 -9.06 -16.74
CA VAL A 23 2.58 -9.44 -17.69
C VAL A 23 1.59 -10.44 -17.06
N SER A 24 2.07 -11.38 -16.25
CA SER A 24 1.19 -12.31 -15.54
C SER A 24 0.29 -11.59 -14.55
N GLU A 25 0.85 -10.61 -13.83
CA GLU A 25 0.14 -9.80 -12.87
C GLU A 25 -0.86 -8.88 -13.56
N GLU A 26 -0.49 -8.26 -14.67
CA GLU A 26 -1.41 -7.48 -15.52
C GLU A 26 -2.65 -8.31 -15.93
N VAL A 27 -2.45 -9.56 -16.37
CA VAL A 27 -3.56 -10.44 -16.75
C VAL A 27 -4.44 -10.79 -15.56
N ARG A 28 -3.84 -11.06 -14.39
CA ARG A 28 -4.58 -11.33 -13.14
C ARG A 28 -5.44 -10.14 -12.74
N LEU A 29 -4.86 -8.95 -12.67
CA LEU A 29 -5.55 -7.72 -12.28
C LEU A 29 -6.73 -7.41 -13.19
N ARG A 30 -6.59 -7.63 -14.50
CA ARG A 30 -7.69 -7.47 -15.46
C ARG A 30 -8.84 -8.46 -15.17
N SER A 31 -8.50 -9.73 -14.93
CA SER A 31 -9.52 -10.73 -14.66
C SER A 31 -10.26 -10.48 -13.34
N GLU A 32 -9.57 -9.95 -12.34
CA GLU A 32 -10.18 -9.57 -11.06
C GLU A 32 -11.07 -8.33 -11.20
N ASP A 33 -10.63 -7.31 -11.95
CA ASP A 33 -11.46 -6.13 -12.24
C ASP A 33 -12.74 -6.47 -13.02
N ASP A 34 -12.65 -7.35 -14.03
CA ASP A 34 -13.81 -7.84 -14.78
C ASP A 34 -14.80 -8.59 -13.86
N LEU A 35 -14.31 -9.37 -12.89
CA LEU A 35 -15.15 -10.07 -11.91
C LEU A 35 -15.80 -9.10 -10.93
N GLU A 36 -15.05 -8.15 -10.39
CA GLU A 36 -15.57 -7.14 -9.45
C GLU A 36 -16.63 -6.25 -10.10
N GLN A 37 -16.47 -5.89 -11.39
CA GLN A 37 -17.49 -5.16 -12.13
C GLN A 37 -18.78 -5.96 -12.31
N LEU A 38 -18.69 -7.27 -12.53
CA LEU A 38 -19.87 -8.14 -12.61
C LEU A 38 -20.58 -8.28 -11.26
N GLU A 39 -19.82 -8.38 -10.17
CA GLU A 39 -20.36 -8.43 -8.80
C GLU A 39 -21.07 -7.11 -8.44
N ASP A 40 -20.50 -5.97 -8.80
CA ASP A 40 -21.11 -4.66 -8.62
C ASP A 40 -22.45 -4.51 -9.35
N MET A 41 -22.53 -5.01 -10.60
CA MET A 41 -23.79 -5.00 -11.36
C MET A 41 -24.85 -5.92 -10.76
N ALA A 42 -24.45 -6.96 -10.03
CA ALA A 42 -25.34 -7.93 -9.39
C ALA A 42 -25.79 -7.51 -7.98
N GLN A 43 -25.08 -6.59 -7.32
CA GLN A 43 -25.39 -6.15 -5.96
C GLN A 43 -26.59 -5.19 -5.91
N THR A 44 -27.44 -5.39 -4.90
CA THR A 44 -28.47 -4.43 -4.51
C THR A 44 -27.84 -3.19 -3.86
N GLN A 45 -28.42 -2.01 -4.04
CA GLN A 45 -27.95 -0.75 -3.40
C GLN A 45 -28.38 -0.60 -1.94
N ASP A 46 -28.66 -1.70 -1.23
CA ASP A 46 -28.94 -1.65 0.21
C ASP A 46 -27.64 -1.38 0.98
N LEU A 47 -27.69 -0.49 1.97
CA LEU A 47 -26.62 -0.17 2.92
C LEU A 47 -25.92 -1.43 3.46
N SER A 48 -26.68 -2.46 3.84
CA SER A 48 -26.14 -3.70 4.40
C SER A 48 -25.32 -4.49 3.37
N SER A 49 -25.76 -4.51 2.10
CA SER A 49 -24.99 -5.14 1.02
C SER A 49 -23.69 -4.39 0.72
N VAL A 50 -23.69 -3.05 0.80
CA VAL A 50 -22.46 -2.25 0.59
C VAL A 50 -21.47 -2.50 1.73
N GLN A 51 -21.92 -2.50 2.98
CA GLN A 51 -21.08 -2.81 4.14
C GLN A 51 -20.48 -4.23 4.05
N THR A 52 -21.28 -5.21 3.61
CA THR A 52 -20.79 -6.58 3.39
C THR A 52 -19.70 -6.61 2.32
N ALA A 53 -19.91 -5.94 1.19
CA ALA A 53 -18.92 -5.87 0.11
C ALA A 53 -17.61 -5.20 0.54
N ILE A 54 -17.67 -4.17 1.41
CA ILE A 54 -16.47 -3.54 1.99
C ILE A 54 -15.68 -4.55 2.82
N LEU A 55 -16.36 -5.32 3.68
CA LEU A 55 -15.71 -6.32 4.53
C LEU A 55 -15.14 -7.49 3.73
N GLU A 56 -15.84 -7.94 2.68
CA GLU A 56 -15.34 -8.97 1.77
C GLU A 56 -14.09 -8.51 1.01
N ALA A 57 -14.08 -7.26 0.51
CA ALA A 57 -12.90 -6.69 -0.14
C ALA A 57 -11.72 -6.57 0.84
N LEU A 58 -11.99 -6.18 2.08
CA LEU A 58 -10.99 -6.11 3.15
C LEU A 58 -10.40 -7.49 3.46
N ASP A 59 -11.23 -8.52 3.67
CA ASP A 59 -10.78 -9.89 3.96
C ASP A 59 -9.97 -10.49 2.80
N GLN A 60 -10.37 -10.23 1.56
CA GLN A 60 -9.62 -10.63 0.38
C GLN A 60 -8.23 -9.97 0.36
N ARG A 61 -8.15 -8.66 0.62
CA ARG A 61 -6.87 -7.93 0.69
C ARG A 61 -6.00 -8.47 1.82
N GLN A 62 -6.55 -8.72 3.00
CA GLN A 62 -5.81 -9.28 4.14
C GLN A 62 -5.32 -10.71 3.87
N THR A 63 -6.09 -11.51 3.13
CA THR A 63 -5.66 -12.81 2.63
C THR A 63 -4.50 -12.67 1.64
N GLU A 64 -4.56 -11.68 0.75
CA GLU A 64 -3.47 -11.38 -0.20
C GLU A 64 -2.21 -10.92 0.55
N GLU A 65 -2.32 -10.01 1.53
CA GLU A 65 -1.22 -9.58 2.40
C GLU A 65 -0.53 -10.75 3.08
N ARG A 66 -1.30 -11.69 3.63
CA ARG A 66 -0.75 -12.92 4.24
C ARG A 66 0.01 -13.75 3.22
N ASN A 67 -0.55 -13.92 2.02
CA ASN A 67 0.11 -14.69 0.96
C ASN A 67 1.42 -14.00 0.52
N VAL A 68 1.40 -12.68 0.41
CA VAL A 68 2.59 -11.86 0.13
C VAL A 68 3.61 -12.00 1.24
N LEU A 69 3.21 -11.95 2.51
CA LEU A 69 4.11 -12.20 3.65
C LEU A 69 4.81 -13.55 3.53
N MET A 70 4.06 -14.61 3.22
CA MET A 70 4.63 -15.95 3.04
C MET A 70 5.60 -16.01 1.85
N ASP A 71 5.26 -15.37 0.75
CA ASP A 71 6.12 -15.29 -0.44
C ASP A 71 7.40 -14.49 -0.17
N ILE A 72 7.32 -13.33 0.50
CA ILE A 72 8.50 -12.52 0.82
C ILE A 72 9.38 -13.22 1.85
N ILE A 73 8.83 -13.96 2.82
CA ILE A 73 9.64 -14.78 3.75
C ILE A 73 10.38 -15.86 2.95
N GLN A 74 9.69 -16.57 2.05
CA GLN A 74 10.30 -17.61 1.24
C GLN A 74 11.33 -17.04 0.25
N THR A 75 11.06 -15.89 -0.35
CA THR A 75 11.96 -15.21 -1.27
C THR A 75 13.16 -14.60 -0.53
N ALA A 76 12.95 -14.04 0.66
CA ALA A 76 14.00 -13.56 1.53
C ALA A 76 14.95 -14.69 1.93
N ARG A 77 14.48 -15.93 2.12
CA ARG A 77 15.34 -17.12 2.35
C ARG A 77 16.23 -17.46 1.14
N ASN A 78 15.73 -17.23 -0.07
CA ASN A 78 16.40 -17.61 -1.32
C ASN A 78 17.23 -16.47 -1.95
N SER A 79 17.13 -15.25 -1.41
CA SER A 79 17.80 -14.03 -1.90
C SER A 79 19.28 -13.96 -1.50
N GLY A 80 20.07 -14.91 -2.00
CA GLY A 80 21.43 -15.15 -1.51
C GLY A 80 22.44 -13.98 -1.62
N ALA A 81 22.18 -12.92 -2.40
CA ALA A 81 23.06 -11.74 -2.41
C ALA A 81 22.76 -10.81 -1.23
N ILE A 82 21.51 -10.38 -1.09
CA ILE A 82 21.05 -9.44 -0.05
C ILE A 82 21.20 -10.08 1.34
N ILE A 83 20.87 -11.36 1.50
CA ILE A 83 21.09 -12.07 2.78
C ILE A 83 22.56 -12.06 3.20
N ARG A 84 23.49 -12.30 2.27
CA ARG A 84 24.93 -12.36 2.58
C ARG A 84 25.47 -11.00 3.01
N GLU A 85 24.94 -9.94 2.42
CA GLU A 85 25.23 -8.57 2.81
C GLU A 85 24.64 -8.29 4.20
N ALA A 86 23.34 -8.52 4.40
CA ALA A 86 22.64 -8.32 5.66
C ALA A 86 23.31 -9.05 6.84
N LYS A 87 23.76 -10.30 6.64
CA LYS A 87 24.48 -11.08 7.67
C LYS A 87 25.77 -10.44 8.17
N GLN A 88 26.38 -9.53 7.41
CA GLN A 88 27.61 -8.82 7.77
C GLN A 88 27.34 -7.45 8.38
N MET A 89 26.09 -6.98 8.36
CA MET A 89 25.70 -5.66 8.83
C MET A 89 25.49 -5.66 10.35
N THR A 90 25.82 -4.52 10.97
CA THR A 90 25.47 -4.30 12.36
C THR A 90 23.96 -4.04 12.49
N SER A 91 23.41 -4.20 13.70
CA SER A 91 22.01 -3.89 13.96
C SER A 91 21.67 -2.42 13.64
N GLN A 92 22.63 -1.50 13.77
CA GLN A 92 22.44 -0.09 13.41
C GLN A 92 22.40 0.13 11.90
N ASP A 93 23.25 -0.57 11.14
CA ASP A 93 23.23 -0.49 9.67
C ASP A 93 21.94 -1.08 9.11
N LEU A 94 21.47 -2.21 9.66
CA LEU A 94 20.20 -2.83 9.29
C LEU A 94 19.02 -1.89 9.52
N LYS A 95 18.95 -1.24 10.71
CA LYS A 95 17.94 -0.21 11.00
C LYS A 95 18.01 0.96 10.02
N THR A 96 19.21 1.39 9.64
CA THR A 96 19.40 2.49 8.68
C THR A 96 18.87 2.12 7.29
N GLN A 97 19.09 0.88 6.83
CA GLN A 97 18.51 0.41 5.57
C GLN A 97 16.99 0.29 5.63
N LEU A 98 16.44 -0.22 6.75
CA LEU A 98 15.00 -0.28 6.96
C LEU A 98 14.35 1.10 6.90
N LEU A 99 14.93 2.12 7.55
CA LEU A 99 14.42 3.51 7.48
C LEU A 99 14.49 4.10 6.07
N LYS A 100 15.51 3.72 5.29
CA LYS A 100 15.61 4.14 3.89
C LYS A 100 14.50 3.49 3.05
N LEU A 101 14.31 2.18 3.20
CA LEU A 101 13.26 1.45 2.50
C LEU A 101 11.86 1.90 2.92
N GLU A 102 11.66 2.29 4.18
CA GLU A 102 10.42 2.87 4.66
C GLU A 102 10.12 4.19 3.94
N LYS A 103 11.14 5.04 3.73
CA LYS A 103 10.98 6.27 2.93
C LYS A 103 10.67 5.96 1.47
N ASP A 104 11.33 4.96 0.89
CA ASP A 104 11.08 4.52 -0.49
C ASP A 104 9.65 3.96 -0.63
N GLU A 105 9.18 3.18 0.34
CA GLU A 105 7.80 2.67 0.44
C GLU A 105 6.78 3.80 0.51
N ARG A 106 7.00 4.79 1.39
CA ARG A 106 6.11 5.96 1.51
C ARG A 106 6.05 6.76 0.21
N THR A 107 7.18 6.91 -0.47
CA THR A 107 7.25 7.58 -1.78
C THR A 107 6.46 6.78 -2.82
N TRP A 108 6.64 5.47 -2.84
CA TRP A 108 5.88 4.57 -3.71
C TRP A 108 4.37 4.66 -3.44
N LYS A 109 3.95 4.63 -2.17
CA LYS A 109 2.55 4.72 -1.75
C LYS A 109 1.94 6.03 -2.20
N GLN A 110 2.64 7.16 -2.01
CA GLN A 110 2.18 8.47 -2.48
C GLN A 110 1.95 8.49 -4.00
N VAL A 111 2.90 7.97 -4.79
CA VAL A 111 2.78 7.90 -6.25
C VAL A 111 1.62 7.00 -6.67
N SER A 112 1.46 5.84 -6.03
CA SER A 112 0.35 4.92 -6.29
C SER A 112 -1.01 5.56 -5.95
N MET A 113 -1.15 6.20 -4.79
CA MET A 113 -2.36 6.93 -4.39
C MET A 113 -2.69 8.06 -5.36
N GLN A 114 -1.70 8.85 -5.76
CA GLN A 114 -1.90 9.93 -6.72
C GLN A 114 -2.40 9.40 -8.07
N ALA A 115 -1.79 8.33 -8.58
CA ALA A 115 -2.22 7.72 -9.84
C ALA A 115 -3.63 7.11 -9.75
N ALA A 116 -3.94 6.41 -8.65
CA ALA A 116 -5.15 5.62 -8.54
C ALA A 116 -6.39 6.43 -8.13
N LEU A 117 -6.25 7.38 -7.20
CA LEU A 117 -7.40 8.11 -6.67
C LEU A 117 -7.90 9.22 -7.60
N HIS A 118 -7.07 9.71 -8.52
CA HIS A 118 -7.42 10.76 -9.50
C HIS A 118 -7.90 10.20 -10.84
N THR A 119 -7.93 8.87 -10.99
CA THR A 119 -8.37 8.22 -12.22
C THR A 119 -9.86 7.90 -12.15
N ASP A 120 -10.64 8.44 -13.09
CA ASP A 120 -12.05 8.05 -13.28
C ASP A 120 -12.14 6.80 -14.16
N GLU A 121 -12.07 5.64 -13.51
CA GLU A 121 -12.08 4.32 -14.15
C GLU A 121 -13.33 4.04 -14.98
N GLY A 122 -14.46 4.67 -14.65
CA GLY A 122 -15.73 4.51 -15.36
C GLY A 122 -15.70 5.10 -16.77
N ASN A 123 -14.84 6.09 -17.00
CA ASN A 123 -14.72 6.80 -18.27
C ASN A 123 -13.52 6.38 -19.11
N LEU A 124 -12.67 5.48 -18.61
CA LEU A 124 -11.53 4.98 -19.35
C LEU A 124 -11.95 4.10 -20.54
N SER A 125 -11.41 4.40 -21.72
CA SER A 125 -11.48 3.49 -22.85
C SER A 125 -10.70 2.20 -22.57
N LYS A 126 -10.98 1.14 -23.33
CA LYS A 126 -10.27 -0.14 -23.21
C LYS A 126 -8.74 0.01 -23.34
N SER A 127 -8.27 0.88 -24.23
CA SER A 127 -6.84 1.13 -24.41
C SER A 127 -6.23 1.86 -23.23
N GLU A 128 -6.98 2.73 -22.54
CA GLU A 128 -6.51 3.43 -21.36
C GLU A 128 -6.50 2.50 -20.14
N LYS A 129 -7.52 1.65 -19.98
CA LYS A 129 -7.52 0.56 -18.99
C LYS A 129 -6.31 -0.37 -19.19
N ASP A 130 -5.98 -0.70 -20.44
CA ASP A 130 -4.80 -1.52 -20.76
C ASP A 130 -3.48 -0.87 -20.32
N VAL A 131 -3.37 0.46 -20.40
CA VAL A 131 -2.19 1.20 -19.92
C VAL A 131 -2.19 1.23 -18.39
N MET A 132 -3.33 1.55 -17.77
CA MET A 132 -3.50 1.57 -16.32
C MET A 132 -3.04 0.24 -15.70
N PHE A 133 -3.52 -0.91 -16.17
CA PHE A 133 -3.14 -2.22 -15.59
C PHE A 133 -1.65 -2.54 -15.74
N LYS A 134 -0.99 -2.08 -16.80
CA LYS A 134 0.47 -2.23 -16.94
C LYS A 134 1.21 -1.40 -15.90
N GLU A 135 0.78 -0.18 -15.68
CA GLU A 135 1.37 0.70 -14.68
C GLU A 135 1.14 0.18 -13.26
N VAL A 136 -0.06 -0.34 -12.97
CA VAL A 136 -0.37 -1.02 -11.70
C VAL A 136 0.55 -2.23 -11.51
N ALA A 137 0.68 -3.11 -12.51
CA ALA A 137 1.54 -4.29 -12.41
C ALA A 137 3.02 -3.90 -12.18
N GLN A 138 3.49 -2.83 -12.83
CA GLN A 138 4.82 -2.30 -12.58
C GLN A 138 4.98 -1.78 -11.14
N ARG A 139 4.02 -0.97 -10.65
CA ARG A 139 4.03 -0.45 -9.27
C ARG A 139 4.02 -1.59 -8.25
N ARG A 140 3.18 -2.61 -8.43
CA ARG A 140 3.17 -3.80 -7.56
C ARG A 140 4.50 -4.52 -7.55
N SER A 141 5.16 -4.64 -8.71
CA SER A 141 6.50 -5.23 -8.78
C SER A 141 7.56 -4.41 -8.04
N GLU A 142 7.48 -3.08 -8.10
CA GLU A 142 8.34 -2.16 -7.34
C GLU A 142 8.09 -2.28 -5.83
N HIS A 143 6.83 -2.32 -5.42
CA HIS A 143 6.45 -2.52 -4.02
C HIS A 143 6.96 -3.85 -3.47
N GLN A 144 6.74 -4.94 -4.20
CA GLN A 144 7.22 -6.28 -3.82
C GLN A 144 8.74 -6.30 -3.62
N ALA A 145 9.49 -5.58 -4.44
CA ALA A 145 10.94 -5.48 -4.29
C ALA A 145 11.33 -4.75 -2.99
N ILE A 146 10.67 -3.63 -2.68
CA ILE A 146 10.87 -2.87 -1.43
C ILE A 146 10.57 -3.76 -0.22
N LEU A 147 9.40 -4.41 -0.20
CA LEU A 147 8.96 -5.27 0.90
C LEU A 147 9.86 -6.50 1.08
N THR A 148 10.31 -7.11 -0.03
CA THR A 148 11.22 -8.26 0.03
C THR A 148 12.57 -7.86 0.63
N GLU A 149 13.13 -6.73 0.22
CA GLU A 149 14.40 -6.25 0.77
C GLU A 149 14.26 -5.85 2.25
N ALA A 150 13.16 -5.18 2.61
CA ALA A 150 12.85 -4.84 3.99
C ALA A 150 12.72 -6.09 4.86
N MET A 151 12.04 -7.13 4.37
CA MET A 151 11.91 -8.41 5.07
C MET A 151 13.27 -9.06 5.35
N VAL A 152 14.22 -9.01 4.40
CA VAL A 152 15.57 -9.54 4.64
C VAL A 152 16.25 -8.83 5.82
N TYR A 153 16.19 -7.50 5.88
CA TYR A 153 16.80 -6.75 6.96
C TYR A 153 16.07 -6.93 8.30
N LYS A 154 14.73 -6.97 8.29
CA LYS A 154 13.91 -7.22 9.49
C LYS A 154 14.20 -8.60 10.06
N LEU A 155 14.16 -9.66 9.26
CA LEU A 155 14.53 -11.02 9.69
C LEU A 155 15.94 -11.07 10.26
N GLN A 156 16.91 -10.41 9.62
CA GLN A 156 18.28 -10.41 10.09
C GLN A 156 18.42 -9.70 11.45
N LEU A 157 17.70 -8.59 11.65
CA LEU A 157 17.71 -7.82 12.89
C LEU A 157 17.10 -8.64 14.04
N GLU A 158 15.95 -9.26 13.80
CA GLU A 158 15.27 -10.09 14.79
C GLU A 158 16.07 -11.36 15.10
N GLU A 159 16.71 -11.98 14.09
CA GLU A 159 17.61 -13.13 14.27
C GLU A 159 18.82 -12.77 15.16
N GLN A 160 19.44 -11.59 14.96
CA GLN A 160 20.53 -11.12 15.81
C GLN A 160 20.08 -10.97 17.28
N SER A 161 18.87 -10.46 17.50
CA SER A 161 18.27 -10.34 18.83
C SER A 161 17.96 -11.71 19.46
N HIS A 162 17.33 -12.62 18.70
CA HIS A 162 17.00 -13.97 19.13
C HIS A 162 18.25 -14.76 19.51
N ARG A 163 19.32 -14.72 18.70
CA ARG A 163 20.58 -15.42 18.99
C ARG A 163 21.28 -14.88 20.25
N ALA A 164 21.15 -13.58 20.53
CA ALA A 164 21.69 -13.00 21.76
C ALA A 164 20.99 -13.53 23.01
N GLN A 165 19.68 -13.76 22.94
CA GLN A 165 18.87 -14.30 24.03
C GLN A 165 18.93 -15.83 24.12
N ASN A 166 19.05 -16.52 22.97
CA ASN A 166 19.05 -17.98 22.84
C ASN A 166 20.23 -18.49 22.00
N PRO A 167 21.47 -18.48 22.51
CA PRO A 167 22.67 -18.81 21.72
C PRO A 167 22.77 -20.25 21.20
N LYS A 168 21.93 -21.16 21.71
CA LYS A 168 21.90 -22.58 21.32
C LYS A 168 20.84 -22.91 20.27
N MET A 169 19.98 -21.95 19.94
CA MET A 169 18.92 -22.11 18.95
C MET A 169 19.53 -22.27 17.56
N SER A 170 19.03 -23.24 16.80
CA SER A 170 19.45 -23.42 15.41
C SER A 170 18.86 -22.33 14.50
N ASP A 171 19.48 -22.12 13.35
CA ASP A 171 19.00 -21.17 12.34
C ASP A 171 17.58 -21.50 11.87
N GLU A 172 17.24 -22.79 11.75
CA GLU A 172 15.91 -23.24 11.32
C GLU A 172 14.85 -22.98 12.39
N GLU A 173 15.13 -23.34 13.65
CA GLU A 173 14.23 -23.06 14.77
C GLU A 173 14.01 -21.55 14.93
N SER A 174 15.09 -20.75 14.83
CA SER A 174 14.98 -19.28 14.91
C SER A 174 14.08 -18.73 13.81
N LEU A 175 14.17 -19.28 12.61
CA LEU A 175 13.39 -18.82 11.47
C LEU A 175 11.92 -19.22 11.56
N GLU A 176 11.62 -20.44 12.04
CA GLU A 176 10.25 -20.88 12.30
C GLU A 176 9.58 -20.00 13.36
N ASP A 177 10.26 -19.77 14.48
CA ASP A 177 9.76 -18.88 15.55
C ASP A 177 9.52 -17.46 15.03
N LEU A 178 10.48 -16.89 14.29
CA LEU A 178 10.31 -15.56 13.68
C LEU A 178 9.16 -15.53 12.69
N SER A 179 8.97 -16.57 11.87
CA SER A 179 7.86 -16.63 10.92
C SER A 179 6.50 -16.64 11.64
N VAL A 180 6.40 -17.36 12.76
CA VAL A 180 5.19 -17.38 13.60
C VAL A 180 4.93 -16.01 14.23
N VAL A 181 5.97 -15.36 14.77
CA VAL A 181 5.86 -14.02 15.38
C VAL A 181 5.40 -12.98 14.33
N LEU A 182 6.00 -12.98 13.14
CA LEU A 182 5.64 -12.04 12.08
C LEU A 182 4.19 -12.25 11.59
N LEU A 183 3.74 -13.51 11.50
CA LEU A 183 2.35 -13.82 11.17
C LEU A 183 1.38 -13.37 12.26
N ALA A 184 1.76 -13.50 13.53
CA ALA A 184 0.93 -13.04 14.65
C ALA A 184 0.82 -11.50 14.67
N ASP A 185 1.91 -10.77 14.45
CA ASP A 185 1.90 -9.30 14.36
C ASP A 185 1.06 -8.82 13.16
N LEU A 186 1.19 -9.48 12.01
CA LEU A 186 0.32 -9.19 10.86
C LEU A 186 -1.17 -9.40 11.22
N GLN A 187 -1.51 -10.51 11.87
CA GLN A 187 -2.89 -10.79 12.30
C GLN A 187 -3.43 -9.75 13.28
N GLU A 188 -2.62 -9.30 14.23
CA GLU A 188 -3.01 -8.25 15.18
C GLU A 188 -3.31 -6.92 14.48
N LYS A 189 -2.47 -6.54 13.50
CA LYS A 189 -2.69 -5.33 12.69
C LYS A 189 -3.95 -5.44 11.83
N GLN A 190 -4.16 -6.59 11.17
CA GLN A 190 -5.36 -6.86 10.37
C GLN A 190 -6.64 -6.86 11.24
N ALA A 191 -6.57 -7.39 12.46
CA ALA A 191 -7.69 -7.35 13.40
C ALA A 191 -8.01 -5.91 13.83
N THR A 192 -6.98 -5.10 14.10
CA THR A 192 -7.12 -3.68 14.44
C THR A 192 -7.76 -2.90 13.29
N GLU A 193 -7.27 -3.10 12.07
CA GLU A 193 -7.83 -2.50 10.86
C GLU A 193 -9.30 -2.89 10.66
N SER A 194 -9.62 -4.17 10.79
CA SER A 194 -10.98 -4.69 10.64
C SER A 194 -11.95 -4.05 11.64
N ALA A 195 -11.53 -3.93 12.91
CA ALA A 195 -12.31 -3.27 13.94
C ALA A 195 -12.55 -1.79 13.61
N THR A 196 -11.52 -1.08 13.13
CA THR A 196 -11.65 0.34 12.75
C THR A 196 -12.58 0.53 11.55
N VAL A 197 -12.45 -0.27 10.50
CA VAL A 197 -13.35 -0.20 9.33
C VAL A 197 -14.79 -0.50 9.75
N GLN A 198 -15.00 -1.54 10.58
CA GLN A 198 -16.33 -1.86 11.09
C GLN A 198 -16.95 -0.74 11.92
N ASN A 199 -16.19 -0.11 12.81
CA ASN A 199 -16.67 1.01 13.62
C ASN A 199 -17.01 2.22 12.75
N LEU A 200 -16.15 2.54 11.79
CA LEU A 200 -16.32 3.67 10.90
C LEU A 200 -17.60 3.54 10.05
N MET A 201 -17.88 2.35 9.51
CA MET A 201 -19.04 2.10 8.66
C MET A 201 -20.39 2.24 9.38
N GLN A 202 -20.43 2.19 10.72
CA GLN A 202 -21.69 2.29 11.48
C GLN A 202 -22.33 3.68 11.37
N ASP A 203 -21.51 4.71 11.27
CA ASP A 203 -21.95 6.11 11.28
C ASP A 203 -21.96 6.76 9.88
N MET A 204 -21.64 5.99 8.83
CA MET A 204 -21.48 6.49 7.46
C MET A 204 -22.78 6.44 6.66
N GLU A 205 -22.98 7.47 5.83
CA GLU A 205 -24.06 7.50 4.85
C GLU A 205 -23.74 6.61 3.64
N GLU A 206 -24.75 6.20 2.87
CA GLU A 206 -24.59 5.30 1.73
C GLU A 206 -23.54 5.79 0.72
N LYS A 207 -23.52 7.09 0.42
CA LYS A 207 -22.54 7.69 -0.50
C LYS A 207 -21.11 7.56 0.02
N GLU A 208 -20.91 7.70 1.33
CA GLU A 208 -19.60 7.54 1.96
C GLU A 208 -19.15 6.08 1.94
N LEU A 209 -20.07 5.14 2.17
CA LEU A 209 -19.78 3.71 2.07
C LEU A 209 -19.43 3.27 0.65
N GLN A 210 -20.08 3.82 -0.37
CA GLN A 210 -19.70 3.56 -1.77
C GLN A 210 -18.27 4.02 -2.06
N GLU A 211 -17.87 5.15 -1.49
CA GLU A 211 -16.50 5.64 -1.61
C GLU A 211 -15.51 4.75 -0.87
N VAL A 212 -15.82 4.31 0.35
CA VAL A 212 -15.00 3.33 1.09
C VAL A 212 -14.86 2.03 0.30
N LYS A 213 -15.95 1.53 -0.29
CA LYS A 213 -15.94 0.33 -1.15
C LYS A 213 -15.03 0.52 -2.37
N ARG A 214 -15.08 1.70 -3.00
CA ARG A 214 -14.20 2.05 -4.13
C ARG A 214 -12.74 2.05 -3.69
N VAL A 215 -12.43 2.69 -2.56
CA VAL A 215 -11.06 2.77 -2.02
C VAL A 215 -10.52 1.39 -1.64
N GLN A 216 -11.33 0.49 -1.06
CA GLN A 216 -10.87 -0.87 -0.75
C GLN A 216 -10.49 -1.66 -2.00
N ARG A 217 -11.24 -1.51 -3.10
CA ARG A 217 -10.90 -2.13 -4.39
C ARG A 217 -9.63 -1.57 -4.98
N ILE A 218 -9.46 -0.24 -4.93
CA ILE A 218 -8.23 0.42 -5.35
C ILE A 218 -7.05 -0.07 -4.52
N ALA A 219 -7.19 -0.12 -3.20
CA ALA A 219 -6.16 -0.59 -2.28
C ALA A 219 -5.72 -2.02 -2.61
N LYS A 220 -6.69 -2.93 -2.82
CA LYS A 220 -6.42 -4.30 -3.26
C LYS A 220 -5.69 -4.33 -4.61
N ARG A 221 -6.20 -3.62 -5.63
CA ARG A 221 -5.62 -3.58 -6.97
C ARG A 221 -4.20 -3.04 -6.98
N GLU A 222 -3.95 -1.94 -6.27
CA GLU A 222 -2.62 -1.31 -6.17
C GLU A 222 -1.66 -2.09 -5.25
N GLY A 223 -2.16 -3.03 -4.44
CA GLY A 223 -1.34 -3.78 -3.49
C GLY A 223 -0.93 -2.93 -2.29
N TRP A 224 -1.86 -2.12 -1.78
CA TRP A 224 -1.70 -1.36 -0.54
C TRP A 224 -1.82 -2.31 0.65
N PHE A 225 -0.67 -2.70 1.18
CA PHE A 225 -0.56 -3.72 2.21
C PHE A 225 -0.20 -3.10 3.56
N ASP A 226 -1.07 -2.20 4.04
CA ASP A 226 -0.73 -1.28 5.14
C ASP A 226 -0.44 -2.03 6.46
N ALA A 227 -1.11 -3.15 6.73
CA ALA A 227 -0.78 -3.98 7.89
C ALA A 227 0.59 -4.65 7.76
N LEU A 228 0.95 -5.13 6.56
CA LEU A 228 2.27 -5.71 6.27
C LEU A 228 3.38 -4.65 6.34
N THR A 229 3.17 -3.47 5.74
CA THR A 229 4.09 -2.32 5.83
C THR A 229 4.28 -1.92 7.29
N GLY A 230 3.19 -1.79 8.04
CA GLY A 230 3.23 -1.48 9.47
C GLY A 230 4.05 -2.49 10.27
N MET A 231 3.90 -3.79 10.02
CA MET A 231 4.68 -4.83 10.69
C MET A 231 6.17 -4.79 10.31
N LEU A 232 6.48 -4.57 9.02
CA LEU A 232 7.84 -4.57 8.51
C LEU A 232 8.68 -3.42 9.05
N PHE A 233 8.11 -2.21 9.07
CA PHE A 233 8.83 -0.99 9.42
C PHE A 233 8.65 -0.57 10.88
N GLN A 234 7.73 -1.17 11.63
CA GLN A 234 7.69 -0.99 13.07
C GLN A 234 8.90 -1.68 13.71
N LEU A 235 9.90 -0.87 14.05
CA LEU A 235 11.09 -1.31 14.77
C LEU A 235 10.72 -1.53 16.24
N SER A 236 10.63 -2.80 16.64
CA SER A 236 10.47 -3.21 18.03
C SER A 236 11.55 -2.57 18.91
N GLY A 237 11.16 -1.59 19.73
CA GLY A 237 12.04 -0.97 20.73
C GLY A 237 12.89 0.24 20.30
N SER A 238 12.55 0.96 19.24
CA SER A 238 13.12 2.30 18.98
C SER A 238 12.19 3.42 19.42
N ASP A 239 12.67 4.19 20.39
CA ASP A 239 12.40 5.59 20.76
C ASP A 239 11.07 6.24 20.28
N PRO A 240 10.28 6.89 21.17
CA PRO A 240 8.98 7.54 20.84
C PRO A 240 9.05 8.62 19.72
N THR A 241 10.25 8.98 19.28
CA THR A 241 10.49 9.94 18.19
C THR A 241 10.12 9.41 16.80
N GLY A 242 9.91 8.08 16.64
CA GLY A 242 9.40 7.49 15.39
C GLY A 242 7.92 7.80 15.11
N GLU A 243 7.09 7.90 16.16
CA GLU A 243 5.70 8.38 16.05
C GLU A 243 5.65 9.84 15.60
N GLU A 244 6.56 10.66 16.12
CA GLU A 244 6.69 12.07 15.77
C GLU A 244 7.08 12.26 14.29
N ALA A 245 7.93 11.37 13.74
CA ALA A 245 8.28 11.37 12.31
C ALA A 245 7.14 10.87 11.40
N GLY A 246 6.30 9.95 11.87
CA GLY A 246 5.09 9.50 11.17
C GLY A 246 4.02 10.60 11.12
N LEU A 247 3.80 11.28 12.24
CA LEU A 247 2.91 12.44 12.36
C LEU A 247 3.41 13.64 11.56
N GLU A 248 4.71 13.97 11.61
CA GLU A 248 5.30 15.06 10.80
C GLU A 248 5.16 14.80 9.29
N ILE A 249 5.10 13.53 8.88
CA ILE A 249 4.93 13.13 7.48
C ILE A 249 3.47 13.02 7.07
N LEU A 250 2.56 12.60 7.97
CA LEU A 250 1.12 12.78 7.77
C LEU A 250 0.80 14.27 7.63
N ASP A 251 1.38 15.12 8.46
CA ASP A 251 1.24 16.57 8.39
C ASP A 251 1.79 17.14 7.08
N LYS A 252 2.96 16.66 6.61
CA LYS A 252 3.48 17.06 5.29
C LYS A 252 2.64 16.55 4.13
N THR A 253 2.10 15.33 4.22
CA THR A 253 1.23 14.75 3.18
C THR A 253 -0.11 15.48 3.13
N MET A 254 -0.68 15.81 4.30
CA MET A 254 -1.85 16.67 4.41
C MET A 254 -1.59 18.09 3.92
N ALA A 255 -0.43 18.68 4.23
CA ALA A 255 -0.04 20.00 3.75
C ALA A 255 0.15 20.04 2.23
N ASN A 256 0.74 19.00 1.65
CA ASN A 256 0.87 18.89 0.19
C ASN A 256 -0.49 18.70 -0.49
N MET A 257 -1.38 17.89 0.10
CA MET A 257 -2.77 17.78 -0.37
C MET A 257 -3.49 19.13 -0.29
N GLU A 258 -3.34 19.88 0.81
CA GLU A 258 -3.89 21.24 0.93
C GLU A 258 -3.33 22.21 -0.11
N GLU A 259 -2.04 22.09 -0.45
CA GLU A 259 -1.40 22.92 -1.47
C GLU A 259 -1.96 22.59 -2.87
N ASP A 260 -2.11 21.32 -3.20
CA ASP A 260 -2.68 20.88 -4.48
C ASP A 260 -4.17 21.23 -4.59
N TRP A 261 -4.93 21.15 -3.48
CA TRP A 261 -6.30 21.63 -3.41
C TRP A 261 -6.41 23.12 -3.65
N LYS A 262 -5.47 23.89 -3.13
CA LYS A 262 -5.42 25.33 -3.36
C LYS A 262 -5.17 25.63 -4.84
N LYS A 263 -4.28 24.88 -5.50
CA LYS A 263 -4.04 24.99 -6.95
C LYS A 263 -5.28 24.64 -7.77
N GLU A 264 -6.01 23.60 -7.38
CA GLU A 264 -7.22 23.15 -8.07
C GLU A 264 -8.38 24.14 -7.92
N LYS A 265 -8.56 24.71 -6.72
CA LYS A 265 -9.48 25.82 -6.47
C LYS A 265 -9.12 27.06 -7.29
N ASP A 266 -7.84 27.40 -7.36
CA ASP A 266 -7.36 28.55 -8.14
C ASP A 266 -7.54 28.32 -9.65
N MET A 267 -7.36 27.09 -10.16
CA MET A 267 -7.65 26.73 -11.55
C MET A 267 -9.14 26.86 -11.87
N LEU A 268 -10.03 26.32 -11.03
CA LEU A 268 -11.49 26.42 -11.23
C LEU A 268 -11.96 27.89 -11.26
N ILE A 269 -11.39 28.74 -10.39
CA ILE A 269 -11.69 30.17 -10.39
C ILE A 269 -11.15 30.85 -11.67
N ALA A 270 -9.97 30.46 -12.14
CA ALA A 270 -9.39 31.00 -13.37
C ALA A 270 -10.17 30.57 -14.62
N GLU A 271 -10.61 29.31 -14.69
CA GLU A 271 -11.37 28.73 -15.78
C GLU A 271 -12.77 29.35 -15.87
N ALA A 272 -13.48 29.45 -14.75
CA ALA A 272 -14.77 30.13 -14.67
C ALA A 272 -14.70 31.61 -15.09
N LYS A 273 -13.61 32.31 -14.76
CA LYS A 273 -13.35 33.69 -15.23
C LYS A 273 -13.07 33.76 -16.73
N SER A 274 -12.47 32.73 -17.30
CA SER A 274 -12.17 32.65 -18.73
C SER A 274 -13.40 32.29 -19.57
N GLU A 275 -14.30 31.48 -19.00
CA GLU A 275 -15.51 30.98 -19.66
C GLU A 275 -16.75 31.84 -19.39
N ASN A 276 -16.63 32.92 -18.61
CA ASN A 276 -17.75 33.77 -18.19
C ASN A 276 -18.87 32.96 -17.50
N ALA A 277 -18.50 31.94 -16.72
CA ALA A 277 -19.45 31.16 -15.95
C ALA A 277 -20.20 32.04 -14.94
N SER A 278 -21.47 31.72 -14.68
CA SER A 278 -22.24 32.48 -13.71
C SER A 278 -21.71 32.27 -12.29
N GLU A 279 -21.91 33.26 -11.43
CA GLU A 279 -21.43 33.21 -10.05
C GLU A 279 -22.10 32.08 -9.24
N GLU A 280 -23.32 31.68 -9.62
CA GLU A 280 -24.02 30.52 -9.05
C GLU A 280 -23.41 29.18 -9.48
N GLU A 281 -23.00 29.04 -10.75
CA GLU A 281 -22.31 27.83 -11.24
C GLU A 281 -20.93 27.67 -10.59
N LEU A 282 -20.17 28.76 -10.47
CA LEU A 282 -18.89 28.77 -9.77
C LEU A 282 -19.04 28.39 -8.29
N GLN A 283 -20.06 28.92 -7.59
CA GLN A 283 -20.31 28.57 -6.19
C GLN A 283 -20.74 27.12 -6.01
N SER A 284 -21.52 26.56 -6.95
CA SER A 284 -21.91 25.15 -6.92
C SER A 284 -20.70 24.24 -7.12
N ALA A 285 -19.85 24.54 -8.10
CA ALA A 285 -18.62 23.79 -8.37
C ALA A 285 -17.64 23.84 -7.20
N LEU A 286 -17.46 25.01 -6.57
CA LEU A 286 -16.60 25.16 -5.39
C LEU A 286 -17.11 24.37 -4.18
N LYS A 287 -18.43 24.33 -3.97
CA LYS A 287 -19.03 23.53 -2.89
C LYS A 287 -18.89 22.03 -3.12
N GLN A 288 -19.03 21.58 -4.37
CA GLN A 288 -18.81 20.18 -4.72
C GLN A 288 -17.35 19.79 -4.52
N LEU A 289 -16.42 20.65 -4.94
CA LEU A 289 -14.99 20.46 -4.72
C LEU A 289 -14.64 20.40 -3.23
N GLU A 290 -15.16 21.33 -2.42
CA GLU A 290 -14.95 21.32 -0.95
C GLU A 290 -15.51 20.04 -0.31
N HIS A 291 -16.68 19.58 -0.72
CA HIS A 291 -17.25 18.33 -0.20
C HIS A 291 -16.46 17.09 -0.63
N GLU A 292 -15.99 17.04 -1.88
CA GLU A 292 -15.15 15.95 -2.37
C GLU A 292 -13.78 15.95 -1.66
N GLN A 293 -13.24 17.12 -1.34
CA GLN A 293 -12.02 17.28 -0.56
C GLN A 293 -12.20 16.81 0.88
N GLU A 294 -13.31 17.17 1.54
CA GLU A 294 -13.64 16.70 2.90
C GLU A 294 -13.69 15.16 2.95
N LEU A 295 -14.31 14.54 1.93
CA LEU A 295 -14.39 13.09 1.80
C LEU A 295 -13.02 12.46 1.54
N LYS A 296 -12.21 13.03 0.64
CA LYS A 296 -10.82 12.59 0.40
C LYS A 296 -9.96 12.73 1.65
N ARG A 297 -10.19 13.75 2.47
CA ARG A 297 -9.47 13.98 3.73
C ARG A 297 -9.79 12.90 4.76
N LYS A 298 -11.07 12.58 4.93
CA LYS A 298 -11.53 11.46 5.77
C LYS A 298 -11.05 10.09 5.24
N ALA A 299 -11.05 9.91 3.92
CA ALA A 299 -10.55 8.70 3.27
C ALA A 299 -9.03 8.53 3.41
N SER A 300 -8.26 9.62 3.31
CA SER A 300 -6.80 9.59 3.54
C SER A 300 -6.45 9.34 5.00
N LEU A 301 -7.21 9.91 5.95
CA LEU A 301 -7.05 9.62 7.39
C LEU A 301 -7.34 8.16 7.72
N THR A 302 -8.27 7.54 7.01
CA THR A 302 -8.60 6.12 7.18
C THR A 302 -7.60 5.19 6.48
N ALA A 303 -6.92 5.66 5.44
CA ALA A 303 -5.86 4.94 4.73
C ALA A 303 -4.46 5.06 5.37
N PHE A 304 -4.18 6.09 6.18
CA PHE A 304 -2.81 6.34 6.69
C PHE A 304 -2.46 5.58 7.98
N CYS A 305 -3.43 5.29 8.86
CA CYS A 305 -3.27 4.37 9.99
C CYS A 305 -4.56 4.26 10.82
N PRO A 306 -5.19 3.09 10.94
CA PRO A 306 -6.25 2.83 11.91
C PRO A 306 -5.77 2.87 13.38
N SER A 307 -4.48 2.60 13.62
CA SER A 307 -3.90 2.40 14.96
C SER A 307 -3.44 3.68 15.67
N GLN A 308 -3.46 4.84 15.02
CA GLN A 308 -3.07 6.12 15.64
C GLN A 308 -4.24 7.00 16.08
N LEU A 309 -5.49 6.55 15.88
CA LEU A 309 -6.70 7.28 16.31
C LEU A 309 -7.23 6.84 17.70
N LEU A 310 -6.48 6.01 18.43
CA LEU A 310 -6.85 5.48 19.75
C LEU A 310 -5.96 5.95 20.91
N LEU A 311 -5.53 7.22 20.88
CA LEU A 311 -5.11 7.95 22.09
C LEU A 311 -5.78 9.33 22.15
#